data_AF-A0A932G598-F1
#
_entry.id   AF-A0A932G598-F1
#
_cell.length_a   1.000
_cell.length_b   1.000
_cell.length_c   1.000
_cell.angle_alpha   90.00
_cell.angle_beta   90.00
_cell.angle_gamma   90.00
#
_symmetry.space_group_name_H-M   'P 1'
#
loop_
_entity.id
_entity.type
_entity.pdbx_description
1 polymer ?
#
loop_
_entity_poly.entity_id
_entity_poly.type
_entity_poly.pdbx_seq_one_letter_code
_entity_poly.pdbx_strand_id
1 'polypeptide(L)'
;MRRIALVLSVLAAAPLARAVPEGMSPYIYGMHDDPGGELLLGPDEDVRGWITELRWIGTDGACGAGDLDFSARAAAGYGTIMRLDMGGGPPLPTDPAQYDGFAASFADCVARSRGLRVWIVGNEPNIDWGHVYAPSDYGEIYRRVLAAVDALPGGADHEILFAPTAPWASLAPWGDWDDGMAAAIDHVLEQGGRIDGVAIHPYTREFSVEAIGSDAWFPGRENKWHLHFRLYRDALALLAARGILCIPLYATEAGSVCDPPCDPYPDLDIGYFVALYEEIHAWNVEHTDQVIRAVTPYRWTLNDDGSGRDFCIGCSAPLVADMRNAVAMGRRWDDLSCSSQPGEDAGAPADAGPGGDAAPGADAGPRPDAGGGDASVPTGKASTTSGCSCRAELGQPSGLLLVLSLITACRGMRGRR
;
A
#
# COMPACT_ATOMS: atom_id res chain seq x y z
N MET A 1 -48.41 6.86 -53.28
CA MET A 1 -47.06 6.30 -53.00
C MET A 1 -46.52 6.93 -51.73
N ARG A 2 -46.67 6.29 -50.56
CA ARG A 2 -46.09 6.74 -49.28
C ARG A 2 -44.88 5.84 -48.99
N ARG A 3 -43.69 6.43 -48.92
CA ARG A 3 -42.45 5.74 -48.55
C ARG A 3 -42.41 5.63 -47.02
N ILE A 4 -42.42 4.40 -46.52
CA ILE A 4 -42.15 4.09 -45.11
C ILE A 4 -40.63 4.02 -44.99
N ALA A 5 -40.03 4.94 -44.25
CA ALA A 5 -38.62 4.88 -43.88
C ALA A 5 -38.50 3.98 -42.65
N LEU A 6 -37.81 2.84 -42.81
CA LEU A 6 -37.45 1.93 -41.74
C LEU A 6 -36.22 2.52 -41.03
N VAL A 7 -36.40 3.04 -39.82
CA VAL A 7 -35.29 3.45 -38.96
C VAL A 7 -34.79 2.19 -38.25
N LEU A 8 -33.65 1.66 -38.68
CA LEU A 8 -32.91 0.66 -37.91
C LEU A 8 -32.18 1.38 -36.77
N SER A 9 -32.67 1.22 -35.55
CA SER A 9 -31.92 1.54 -34.33
C SER A 9 -30.86 0.45 -34.13
N VAL A 10 -29.59 0.79 -34.38
CA VAL A 10 -28.45 -0.02 -33.96
C VAL A 10 -28.31 0.18 -32.44
N LEU A 11 -28.72 -0.83 -31.67
CA LEU A 11 -28.34 -0.92 -30.26
C LEU A 11 -26.83 -1.16 -30.21
N ALA A 12 -26.06 -0.14 -29.86
CA ALA A 12 -24.67 -0.31 -29.51
C ALA A 12 -24.60 -1.22 -28.27
N ALA A 13 -24.09 -2.43 -28.43
CA ALA A 13 -23.77 -3.28 -27.29
C ALA A 13 -22.71 -2.54 -26.46
N ALA A 14 -23.04 -2.22 -25.21
CA ALA A 14 -22.04 -1.72 -24.27
C ALA A 14 -20.89 -2.75 -24.20
N PRO A 15 -19.62 -2.33 -24.26
CA PRO A 15 -18.52 -3.25 -24.06
C PRO A 15 -18.71 -3.94 -22.70
N LEU A 16 -18.71 -5.28 -22.72
CA LEU A 16 -18.67 -6.06 -21.48
C LEU A 16 -17.41 -5.63 -20.74
N ALA A 17 -17.58 -5.03 -19.56
CA ALA A 17 -16.47 -4.78 -18.65
C ALA A 17 -15.67 -6.09 -18.51
N ARG A 18 -14.36 -6.01 -18.71
CA ARG A 18 -13.50 -7.19 -18.62
C ARG A 18 -13.64 -7.76 -17.21
N ALA A 19 -14.05 -9.02 -17.11
CA ALA A 19 -14.12 -9.70 -15.82
C ALA A 19 -12.71 -9.70 -15.20
N VAL A 20 -12.63 -9.28 -13.94
CA VAL A 20 -11.40 -9.32 -13.15
C VAL A 20 -10.92 -10.78 -13.05
N PRO A 21 -9.61 -11.04 -13.12
CA PRO A 21 -9.07 -12.38 -12.95
C PRO A 21 -9.45 -13.02 -11.60
N GLU A 22 -9.63 -14.34 -11.58
CA GLU A 22 -9.78 -15.10 -10.33
C GLU A 22 -8.59 -14.81 -9.38
N GLY A 23 -8.88 -14.56 -8.10
CA GLY A 23 -7.90 -14.11 -7.10
C GLY A 23 -7.77 -12.59 -6.99
N MET A 24 -8.56 -11.83 -7.76
CA MET A 24 -8.73 -10.38 -7.62
C MET A 24 -10.18 -10.03 -7.31
N SER A 25 -10.41 -8.79 -6.87
CA SER A 25 -11.75 -8.24 -6.62
C SER A 25 -11.98 -6.97 -7.47
N PRO A 26 -13.17 -6.78 -8.08
CA PRO A 26 -13.53 -5.52 -8.76
C PRO A 26 -13.92 -4.42 -7.76
N TYR A 27 -14.19 -4.79 -6.51
CA TYR A 27 -14.58 -3.85 -5.48
C TYR A 27 -13.36 -3.16 -4.89
N ILE A 28 -13.51 -1.90 -4.50
CA ILE A 28 -12.44 -1.11 -3.87
C ILE A 28 -12.29 -1.49 -2.39
N TYR A 29 -13.35 -1.99 -1.75
CA TYR A 29 -13.31 -2.27 -0.31
C TYR A 29 -12.56 -3.54 0.07
N GLY A 30 -11.99 -3.55 1.27
CA GLY A 30 -11.34 -4.71 1.85
C GLY A 30 -11.03 -4.53 3.34
N MET A 31 -10.14 -5.36 3.88
CA MET A 31 -9.71 -5.34 5.28
C MET A 31 -8.26 -5.82 5.41
N HIS A 32 -7.51 -5.21 6.32
CA HIS A 32 -6.13 -5.62 6.61
C HIS A 32 -6.13 -6.61 7.78
N ASP A 33 -6.04 -7.90 7.43
CA ASP A 33 -6.46 -9.12 8.15
C ASP A 33 -7.86 -9.65 7.78
N ASP A 34 -8.09 -10.95 8.02
CA ASP A 34 -9.33 -11.64 7.64
C ASP A 34 -10.46 -11.30 8.62
N PRO A 35 -11.54 -10.61 8.18
CA PRO A 35 -12.64 -10.28 9.07
C PRO A 35 -13.52 -11.50 9.42
N GLY A 36 -13.31 -12.62 8.74
CA GLY A 36 -14.21 -13.77 8.77
C GLY A 36 -15.60 -13.46 8.18
N GLY A 37 -16.38 -14.51 7.94
CA GLY A 37 -17.80 -14.41 7.59
C GLY A 37 -18.10 -13.68 6.27
N GLU A 38 -19.19 -12.91 6.27
CA GLU A 38 -19.76 -12.25 5.08
C GLU A 38 -19.56 -10.72 5.06
N LEU A 39 -18.67 -10.16 5.89
CA LEU A 39 -18.52 -8.70 5.98
C LEU A 39 -18.27 -8.05 4.62
N LEU A 40 -17.37 -8.65 3.84
CA LEU A 40 -16.95 -8.15 2.53
C LEU A 40 -17.78 -8.77 1.39
N LEU A 41 -18.98 -9.28 1.68
CA LEU A 41 -19.91 -9.76 0.67
C LEU A 41 -20.53 -8.57 -0.06
N GLY A 42 -20.16 -8.40 -1.33
CA GLY A 42 -20.68 -7.32 -2.15
C GLY A 42 -22.16 -7.48 -2.48
N PRO A 43 -22.76 -6.45 -3.11
CA PRO A 43 -24.13 -6.54 -3.62
C PRO A 43 -24.28 -7.61 -4.72
N ASP A 44 -23.19 -7.98 -5.41
CA ASP A 44 -23.16 -9.18 -6.23
C ASP A 44 -22.70 -10.34 -5.35
N GLU A 45 -23.63 -11.22 -4.94
CA GLU A 45 -23.42 -12.26 -3.91
C GLU A 45 -22.25 -13.24 -4.21
N ASP A 46 -21.78 -13.28 -5.46
CA ASP A 46 -20.68 -14.14 -5.91
C ASP A 46 -19.29 -13.47 -5.85
N VAL A 47 -19.22 -12.17 -5.54
CA VAL A 47 -17.97 -11.40 -5.56
C VAL A 47 -17.78 -10.65 -4.25
N ARG A 48 -16.56 -10.66 -3.75
CA ARG A 48 -16.22 -10.13 -2.42
C ARG A 48 -15.05 -9.15 -2.52
N GLY A 49 -14.81 -8.43 -1.42
CA GLY A 49 -13.74 -7.44 -1.33
C GLY A 49 -12.33 -8.05 -1.24
N TRP A 50 -11.38 -7.20 -0.84
CA TRP A 50 -9.98 -7.56 -0.66
C TRP A 50 -9.65 -7.96 0.78
N ILE A 51 -8.70 -8.89 0.93
CA ILE A 51 -8.07 -9.21 2.21
C ILE A 51 -6.55 -9.02 2.06
N THR A 52 -5.94 -8.21 2.92
CA THR A 52 -4.48 -8.11 3.03
C THR A 52 -3.97 -9.14 4.05
N GLU A 53 -2.97 -9.92 3.68
CA GLU A 53 -2.36 -10.98 4.49
C GLU A 53 -0.86 -10.75 4.61
N LEU A 54 -0.29 -11.13 5.75
CA LEU A 54 1.15 -11.12 5.99
C LEU A 54 1.69 -12.54 6.11
N ARG A 55 2.79 -12.82 5.42
CA ARG A 55 3.63 -14.00 5.67
C ARG A 55 5.11 -13.60 5.74
N TRP A 56 5.91 -14.47 6.34
CA TRP A 56 7.34 -14.29 6.46
C TRP A 56 8.09 -15.29 5.60
N ILE A 57 9.16 -14.81 4.97
CA ILE A 57 10.02 -15.61 4.08
C ILE A 57 11.49 -15.46 4.48
N GLY A 58 12.33 -16.37 3.97
CA GLY A 58 13.77 -16.37 4.17
C GLY A 58 14.55 -15.85 2.96
N THR A 59 15.88 -16.00 3.01
CA THR A 59 16.81 -15.63 1.93
C THR A 59 17.55 -16.84 1.35
N ASP A 60 17.07 -18.05 1.60
CA ASP A 60 17.68 -19.31 1.15
C ASP A 60 17.18 -19.77 -0.23
N GLY A 61 16.34 -18.96 -0.89
CA GLY A 61 15.72 -19.28 -2.17
C GLY A 61 14.46 -20.14 -2.07
N ALA A 62 14.02 -20.48 -0.85
CA ALA A 62 12.75 -21.15 -0.61
C ALA A 62 11.78 -20.19 0.10
N CYS A 63 10.50 -20.26 -0.27
CA CYS A 63 9.45 -19.38 0.23
C CYS A 63 9.35 -19.46 1.75
N GLY A 64 9.38 -20.67 2.32
CA GLY A 64 9.33 -20.87 3.78
C GLY A 64 8.00 -20.44 4.45
N ALA A 65 7.08 -19.78 3.73
CA ALA A 65 5.80 -19.25 4.25
C ALA A 65 4.72 -20.31 4.50
N GLY A 66 5.01 -21.59 4.26
CA GLY A 66 4.04 -22.68 4.36
C GLY A 66 3.17 -22.83 3.11
N ASP A 67 1.93 -23.29 3.31
CA ASP A 67 0.96 -23.48 2.24
C ASP A 67 0.39 -22.13 1.76
N LEU A 68 0.44 -21.90 0.44
CA LEU A 68 -0.04 -20.70 -0.24
C LEU A 68 -1.17 -21.04 -1.22
N ASP A 69 -1.96 -22.06 -0.92
CA ASP A 69 -3.20 -22.38 -1.65
C ASP A 69 -4.37 -21.53 -1.13
N PHE A 70 -4.68 -20.45 -1.87
CA PHE A 70 -5.83 -19.58 -1.66
C PHE A 70 -6.95 -19.87 -2.66
N SER A 71 -6.94 -21.00 -3.37
CA SER A 71 -7.96 -21.32 -4.39
C SER A 71 -9.37 -21.32 -3.81
N ALA A 72 -9.58 -21.82 -2.59
CA ALA A 72 -10.90 -21.79 -1.95
C ALA A 72 -11.38 -20.35 -1.69
N ARG A 73 -10.47 -19.44 -1.31
CA ARG A 73 -10.78 -18.03 -1.05
C ARG A 73 -11.04 -17.29 -2.38
N ALA A 74 -10.22 -17.54 -3.40
CA ALA A 74 -10.41 -16.97 -4.73
C ALA A 74 -11.73 -17.44 -5.38
N ALA A 75 -12.06 -18.74 -5.26
CA ALA A 75 -13.32 -19.29 -5.76
C ALA A 75 -14.56 -18.76 -5.01
N ALA A 76 -14.39 -18.27 -3.78
CA ALA A 76 -15.43 -17.56 -3.04
C ALA A 76 -15.57 -16.07 -3.42
N GLY A 77 -14.77 -15.59 -4.39
CA GLY A 77 -14.86 -14.24 -4.96
C GLY A 77 -13.99 -13.19 -4.27
N TYR A 78 -13.12 -13.58 -3.33
CA TYR A 78 -12.20 -12.64 -2.67
C TYR A 78 -10.96 -12.35 -3.52
N GLY A 79 -10.52 -11.09 -3.48
CA GLY A 79 -9.14 -10.73 -3.80
C GLY A 79 -8.24 -10.89 -2.58
N THR A 80 -6.99 -11.31 -2.76
CA THR A 80 -6.00 -11.34 -1.67
C THR A 80 -4.72 -10.62 -2.06
N ILE A 81 -4.27 -9.72 -1.18
CA ILE A 81 -3.02 -8.98 -1.29
C ILE A 81 -2.05 -9.60 -0.29
N MET A 82 -0.95 -10.18 -0.78
CA MET A 82 0.01 -10.89 0.06
C MET A 82 1.25 -10.03 0.33
N ARG A 83 1.44 -9.57 1.57
CA ARG A 83 2.69 -8.97 2.04
C ARG A 83 3.67 -10.06 2.43
N LEU A 84 4.86 -10.04 1.85
CA LEU A 84 5.95 -10.92 2.21
C LEU A 84 7.08 -10.12 2.87
N ASP A 85 7.26 -10.32 4.17
CA ASP A 85 8.35 -9.73 4.95
C ASP A 85 9.47 -10.76 5.17
N MET A 86 10.71 -10.30 5.37
CA MET A 86 11.81 -11.16 5.83
C MET A 86 11.63 -11.48 7.33
N GLY A 87 11.70 -12.77 7.70
CA GLY A 87 11.28 -13.26 9.01
C GLY A 87 11.95 -12.65 10.25
N GLY A 88 11.13 -12.32 11.26
CA GLY A 88 11.53 -12.14 12.67
C GLY A 88 12.43 -10.94 13.00
N GLY A 89 12.58 -10.00 12.06
CA GLY A 89 13.39 -8.79 12.18
C GLY A 89 12.89 -7.70 11.23
N PRO A 90 13.78 -6.83 10.73
CA PRO A 90 13.44 -5.89 9.66
C PRO A 90 12.75 -6.59 8.48
N PRO A 91 11.77 -5.95 7.82
CA PRO A 91 10.90 -6.60 6.82
C PRO A 91 11.62 -6.96 5.52
N LEU A 92 12.89 -6.58 5.37
CA LEU A 92 13.71 -6.78 4.18
C LEU A 92 15.13 -7.24 4.57
N PRO A 93 15.89 -7.86 3.67
CA PRO A 93 17.28 -8.23 3.96
C PRO A 93 18.15 -7.02 4.28
N THR A 94 18.94 -7.12 5.35
CA THR A 94 19.84 -6.04 5.81
C THR A 94 21.27 -6.18 5.27
N ASP A 95 21.59 -7.29 4.62
CA ASP A 95 22.88 -7.54 3.96
C ASP A 95 22.64 -7.67 2.45
N PRO A 96 23.30 -6.83 1.61
CA PRO A 96 23.22 -6.93 0.15
C PRO A 96 23.52 -8.31 -0.43
N ALA A 97 24.33 -9.13 0.25
CA ALA A 97 24.61 -10.51 -0.17
C ALA A 97 23.37 -11.42 -0.11
N GLN A 98 22.30 -11.01 0.59
CA GLN A 98 21.07 -11.77 0.75
C GLN A 98 19.98 -11.37 -0.26
N TYR A 99 20.17 -10.31 -1.04
CA TYR A 99 19.11 -9.77 -1.91
C TYR A 99 18.66 -10.77 -2.98
N ASP A 100 19.60 -11.47 -3.63
CA ASP A 100 19.27 -12.51 -4.62
C ASP A 100 18.54 -13.69 -3.99
N GLY A 101 18.94 -14.07 -2.79
CA GLY A 101 18.30 -15.15 -2.03
C GLY A 101 16.87 -14.81 -1.65
N PHE A 102 16.62 -13.58 -1.20
CA PHE A 102 15.26 -13.09 -0.91
C PHE A 102 14.40 -13.02 -2.16
N ALA A 103 14.94 -12.48 -3.27
CA ALA A 103 14.23 -12.44 -4.55
C ALA A 103 13.86 -13.83 -5.06
N ALA A 104 14.77 -14.81 -4.93
CA ALA A 104 14.49 -16.20 -5.26
C ALA A 104 13.41 -16.80 -4.36
N SER A 105 13.46 -16.58 -3.04
CA SER A 105 12.43 -17.03 -2.10
C SER A 105 11.05 -16.45 -2.44
N PHE A 106 11.00 -15.16 -2.78
CA PHE A 106 9.78 -14.46 -3.18
C PHE A 106 9.20 -15.05 -4.46
N ALA A 107 10.00 -15.19 -5.51
CA ALA A 107 9.58 -15.80 -6.77
C ALA A 107 9.10 -17.26 -6.56
N ASP A 108 9.74 -18.00 -5.67
CA ASP A 108 9.31 -19.36 -5.32
C ASP A 108 8.02 -19.36 -4.47
N CYS A 109 7.68 -18.29 -3.75
CA CYS A 109 6.32 -18.13 -3.18
C CYS A 109 5.29 -17.96 -4.30
N VAL A 110 5.56 -17.05 -5.24
CA VAL A 110 4.67 -16.76 -6.38
C VAL A 110 4.41 -18.02 -7.19
N ALA A 111 5.46 -18.73 -7.61
CA ALA A 111 5.38 -19.92 -8.46
C ALA A 111 4.55 -21.07 -7.84
N ARG A 112 4.49 -21.15 -6.52
CA ARG A 112 3.80 -22.22 -5.78
C ARG A 112 2.39 -21.85 -5.34
N SER A 113 2.08 -20.55 -5.36
CA SER A 113 0.80 -20.04 -4.92
C SER A 113 -0.34 -20.43 -5.86
N ARG A 114 -1.56 -20.47 -5.31
CA ARG A 114 -2.79 -20.61 -6.10
C ARG A 114 -3.84 -19.64 -5.60
N GLY A 115 -4.58 -19.02 -6.51
CA GLY A 115 -5.60 -18.02 -6.15
C GLY A 115 -5.04 -16.68 -5.66
N LEU A 116 -3.73 -16.41 -5.82
CA LEU A 116 -3.07 -15.15 -5.47
C LEU A 116 -2.54 -14.45 -6.72
N ARG A 117 -2.69 -13.13 -6.77
CA ARG A 117 -2.17 -12.31 -7.87
C ARG A 117 -1.43 -11.05 -7.44
N VAL A 118 -1.63 -10.55 -6.22
CA VAL A 118 -1.08 -9.27 -5.78
C VAL A 118 -0.12 -9.49 -4.61
N TRP A 119 1.08 -8.93 -4.69
CA TRP A 119 2.16 -9.16 -3.74
C TRP A 119 2.88 -7.87 -3.34
N ILE A 120 3.20 -7.70 -2.06
CA ILE A 120 3.96 -6.54 -1.57
C ILE A 120 5.36 -6.99 -1.17
N VAL A 121 6.38 -6.26 -1.63
CA VAL A 121 7.79 -6.53 -1.33
C VAL A 121 8.22 -5.86 -0.03
N GLY A 122 7.96 -6.50 1.10
CA GLY A 122 8.25 -5.99 2.44
C GLY A 122 7.23 -4.94 2.93
N ASN A 123 7.64 -4.13 3.90
CA ASN A 123 6.80 -3.11 4.53
C ASN A 123 7.63 -1.90 4.97
N GLU A 124 7.14 -0.68 4.74
CA GLU A 124 7.65 0.56 5.35
C GLU A 124 9.18 0.62 5.47
N PRO A 125 9.92 0.56 4.35
CA PRO A 125 11.39 0.56 4.37
C PRO A 125 11.99 1.87 4.89
N ASN A 126 11.17 2.91 5.06
CA ASN A 126 11.53 4.25 5.47
C ASN A 126 11.46 4.50 6.99
N ILE A 127 11.25 3.46 7.81
CA ILE A 127 11.34 3.53 9.27
C ILE A 127 12.41 2.59 9.82
N ASP A 128 12.83 2.86 11.06
CA ASP A 128 13.87 2.07 11.73
C ASP A 128 13.28 0.80 12.35
N TRP A 129 13.37 -0.31 11.61
CA TRP A 129 13.01 -1.64 12.11
C TRP A 129 14.12 -2.31 12.93
N GLY A 130 15.06 -1.52 13.48
CA GLY A 130 16.36 -2.00 13.96
C GLY A 130 17.42 -2.06 12.85
N HIS A 131 17.06 -1.59 11.65
CA HIS A 131 17.93 -1.36 10.51
C HIS A 131 17.33 -0.23 9.67
N VAL A 132 18.19 0.71 9.28
CA VAL A 132 17.79 1.84 8.44
C VAL A 132 18.28 1.58 7.02
N TYR A 133 17.35 1.27 6.12
CA TYR A 133 17.63 1.10 4.71
C TYR A 133 17.93 2.44 4.04
N ALA A 134 18.81 2.46 3.04
CA ALA A 134 18.81 3.56 2.07
C ALA A 134 17.67 3.37 1.06
N PRO A 135 17.12 4.46 0.47
CA PRO A 135 16.22 4.36 -0.67
C PRO A 135 16.76 3.46 -1.80
N SER A 136 18.06 3.54 -2.08
CA SER A 136 18.71 2.68 -3.08
C SER A 136 18.76 1.21 -2.68
N ASP A 137 18.88 0.89 -1.38
CA ASP A 137 18.85 -0.49 -0.91
C ASP A 137 17.48 -1.10 -1.21
N TYR A 138 16.42 -0.36 -0.88
CA TYR A 138 15.06 -0.79 -1.15
C TYR A 138 14.78 -0.93 -2.65
N GLY A 139 15.17 0.07 -3.45
CA GLY A 139 15.00 0.03 -4.91
C GLY A 139 15.69 -1.19 -5.53
N GLU A 140 16.89 -1.54 -5.08
CA GLU A 140 17.60 -2.72 -5.57
C GLU A 140 16.93 -4.04 -5.17
N ILE A 141 16.43 -4.14 -3.93
CA ILE A 141 15.67 -5.33 -3.48
C ILE A 141 14.40 -5.50 -4.33
N TYR A 142 13.61 -4.43 -4.50
CA TYR A 142 12.40 -4.45 -5.32
C TYR A 142 12.69 -4.89 -6.76
N ARG A 143 13.72 -4.29 -7.39
CA ARG A 143 14.11 -4.60 -8.78
C ARG A 143 14.48 -6.07 -8.94
N ARG A 144 15.20 -6.66 -7.99
CA ARG A 144 15.58 -8.08 -8.02
C ARG A 144 14.38 -9.00 -7.84
N VAL A 145 13.47 -8.66 -6.93
CA VAL A 145 12.22 -9.41 -6.74
C VAL A 145 11.38 -9.40 -8.01
N LEU A 146 11.16 -8.22 -8.60
CA LEU A 146 10.40 -8.09 -9.84
C LEU A 146 11.04 -8.89 -10.99
N ALA A 147 12.35 -8.79 -11.17
CA ALA A 147 13.06 -9.56 -12.20
C ALA A 147 12.97 -11.07 -11.99
N ALA A 148 13.01 -11.55 -10.74
CA ALA A 148 12.87 -12.97 -10.42
C ALA A 148 11.46 -13.49 -10.70
N VAL A 149 10.42 -12.69 -10.44
CA VAL A 149 9.02 -13.03 -10.76
C VAL A 149 8.76 -12.97 -12.27
N ASP A 150 9.24 -11.93 -12.97
CA ASP A 150 9.10 -11.79 -14.43
C ASP A 150 9.71 -12.98 -15.19
N ALA A 151 10.71 -13.65 -14.60
CA ALA A 151 11.35 -14.84 -15.17
C ALA A 151 10.51 -16.14 -15.04
N LEU A 152 9.44 -16.13 -14.24
CA LEU A 152 8.57 -17.28 -14.06
C LEU A 152 7.62 -17.47 -15.24
N PRO A 153 7.26 -18.72 -15.60
CA PRO A 153 6.10 -18.97 -16.45
C PRO A 153 4.84 -18.37 -15.80
N GLY A 154 4.20 -17.42 -16.48
CA GLY A 154 3.04 -16.70 -15.94
C GLY A 154 3.40 -15.57 -14.96
N GLY A 155 4.66 -15.15 -14.85
CA GLY A 155 5.05 -14.03 -13.98
C GLY A 155 4.26 -12.74 -14.22
N ALA A 156 3.93 -12.45 -15.49
CA ALA A 156 3.14 -11.29 -15.91
C ALA A 156 1.65 -11.34 -15.47
N ASP A 157 1.19 -12.45 -14.91
CA ASP A 157 -0.16 -12.60 -14.36
C ASP A 157 -0.26 -12.11 -12.89
N HIS A 158 0.88 -11.71 -12.32
CA HIS A 158 1.02 -11.22 -10.95
C HIS A 158 1.44 -9.75 -10.92
N GLU A 159 1.00 -9.05 -9.87
CA GLU A 159 1.31 -7.65 -9.59
C GLU A 159 2.24 -7.57 -8.39
N ILE A 160 3.44 -7.04 -8.62
CA ILE A 160 4.50 -6.92 -7.63
C ILE A 160 4.61 -5.46 -7.18
N LEU A 161 4.01 -5.21 -6.02
CA LEU A 161 3.85 -3.89 -5.45
C LEU A 161 5.12 -3.42 -4.77
N PHE A 162 5.55 -2.21 -5.15
CA PHE A 162 6.47 -1.40 -4.38
C PHE A 162 5.85 -1.19 -2.98
N ALA A 163 6.66 -1.34 -1.94
CA ALA A 163 6.22 -1.34 -0.57
C ALA A 163 5.63 0.02 -0.20
N PRO A 164 4.62 0.02 0.68
CA PRO A 164 4.15 1.25 1.28
C PRO A 164 5.27 1.86 2.12
N THR A 165 5.48 3.16 1.98
CA THR A 165 6.27 3.94 2.93
C THR A 165 5.39 4.36 4.09
N ALA A 166 5.90 4.26 5.32
CA ALA A 166 5.20 4.77 6.50
C ALA A 166 4.89 6.25 6.28
N PRO A 167 3.61 6.65 6.35
CA PRO A 167 3.24 8.03 6.14
C PRO A 167 3.86 8.88 7.24
N TRP A 168 4.33 10.07 6.87
CA TRP A 168 4.90 11.07 7.78
C TRP A 168 6.25 10.71 8.42
N ALA A 169 6.84 9.57 8.09
CA ALA A 169 8.21 9.32 8.49
C ALA A 169 9.13 10.38 7.88
N SER A 170 10.01 10.92 8.71
CA SER A 170 11.06 11.84 8.32
C SER A 170 12.36 11.38 8.96
N LEU A 171 13.04 10.41 8.34
CA LEU A 171 14.21 9.73 8.87
C LEU A 171 15.34 9.70 7.84
N ALA A 172 16.57 10.04 8.23
CA ALA A 172 17.72 9.86 7.36
C ALA A 172 18.01 8.36 7.15
N PRO A 173 18.37 7.91 5.93
CA PRO A 173 18.67 8.71 4.74
C PRO A 173 17.47 8.95 3.80
N TRP A 174 16.25 8.53 4.18
CA TRP A 174 15.04 8.75 3.37
C TRP A 174 14.67 10.23 3.27
N GLY A 175 14.98 11.01 4.32
CA GLY A 175 14.42 12.34 4.44
C GLY A 175 12.93 12.23 4.75
N ASP A 176 12.15 13.11 4.16
CA ASP A 176 10.69 13.01 4.15
C ASP A 176 10.22 11.75 3.40
N TRP A 177 9.06 11.18 3.75
CA TRP A 177 8.61 9.89 3.18
C TRP A 177 8.57 9.88 1.65
N ASP A 178 8.13 10.99 1.04
CA ASP A 178 8.03 11.17 -0.42
C ASP A 178 9.40 11.35 -1.08
N ASP A 179 10.34 12.06 -0.45
CA ASP A 179 11.73 12.22 -0.93
C ASP A 179 12.42 10.87 -1.07
N GLY A 180 12.27 10.02 -0.04
CA GLY A 180 12.88 8.70 -0.04
C GLY A 180 12.16 7.74 -0.98
N MET A 181 10.82 7.79 -1.07
CA MET A 181 10.06 7.01 -2.06
C MET A 181 10.47 7.38 -3.49
N ALA A 182 10.57 8.69 -3.77
CA ALA A 182 11.09 9.24 -5.02
C ALA A 182 12.48 8.69 -5.35
N ALA A 183 13.42 8.79 -4.41
CA ALA A 183 14.80 8.32 -4.62
C ALA A 183 14.88 6.80 -4.85
N ALA A 184 14.05 6.02 -4.17
CA ALA A 184 14.00 4.57 -4.35
C ALA A 184 13.41 4.18 -5.71
N ILE A 185 12.36 4.87 -6.17
CA ILE A 185 11.81 4.68 -7.53
C ILE A 185 12.83 5.12 -8.59
N ASP A 186 13.46 6.28 -8.41
CA ASP A 186 14.47 6.78 -9.34
C ASP A 186 15.62 5.78 -9.48
N HIS A 187 16.06 5.18 -8.37
CA HIS A 187 17.04 4.09 -8.40
C HIS A 187 16.59 2.91 -9.28
N VAL A 188 15.34 2.44 -9.14
CA VAL A 188 14.81 1.35 -9.98
C VAL A 188 14.84 1.73 -11.46
N LEU A 189 14.37 2.94 -11.81
CA LEU A 189 14.29 3.41 -13.18
C LEU A 189 15.69 3.63 -13.80
N GLU A 190 16.63 4.21 -13.06
CA GLU A 190 18.00 4.46 -13.49
C GLU A 190 18.77 3.15 -13.78
N GLN A 191 18.42 2.07 -13.08
CA GLN A 191 18.94 0.73 -13.36
C GLN A 191 18.19 -0.01 -14.50
N GLY A 192 17.30 0.69 -15.22
CA GLY A 192 16.52 0.13 -16.33
C GLY A 192 15.37 -0.78 -15.90
N GLY A 193 14.96 -0.71 -14.62
CA GLY A 193 13.79 -1.40 -14.10
C GLY A 193 12.48 -0.67 -14.41
N ARG A 194 11.38 -1.21 -13.89
CA ARG A 194 10.03 -0.63 -13.96
C ARG A 194 9.34 -0.76 -12.60
N ILE A 195 8.30 0.03 -12.39
CA ILE A 195 7.37 -0.15 -11.27
C ILE A 195 6.13 -0.88 -11.82
N ASP A 196 5.78 -2.00 -11.20
CA ASP A 196 4.65 -2.85 -11.62
C ASP A 196 3.34 -2.46 -10.93
N GLY A 197 3.43 -2.01 -9.69
CA GLY A 197 2.33 -1.48 -8.89
C GLY A 197 2.87 -0.87 -7.59
N VAL A 198 2.01 -0.20 -6.83
CA VAL A 198 2.42 0.45 -5.57
C VAL A 198 1.40 0.17 -4.47
N ALA A 199 1.89 -0.18 -3.28
CA ALA A 199 1.13 -0.16 -2.05
C ALA A 199 1.37 1.16 -1.31
N ILE A 200 0.35 1.70 -0.64
CA ILE A 200 0.45 2.90 0.18
C ILE A 200 -0.33 2.73 1.49
N HIS A 201 0.03 3.52 2.50
CA HIS A 201 -0.61 3.55 3.81
C HIS A 201 -1.29 4.92 4.09
N PRO A 202 -2.37 5.29 3.38
CA PRO A 202 -3.05 6.57 3.60
C PRO A 202 -3.95 6.49 4.84
N TYR A 203 -3.59 7.24 5.87
CA TYR A 203 -4.35 7.34 7.11
C TYR A 203 -4.92 8.76 7.31
N THR A 204 -6.06 8.87 8.00
CA THR A 204 -6.47 10.13 8.65
C THR A 204 -5.75 10.27 9.99
N ARG A 205 -5.66 11.51 10.49
CA ARG A 205 -5.04 11.83 11.80
C ARG A 205 -6.08 12.00 12.92
N GLU A 206 -7.34 11.77 12.56
CA GLU A 206 -8.51 11.83 13.42
C GLU A 206 -9.63 10.99 12.81
N PHE A 207 -10.53 10.49 13.66
CA PHE A 207 -11.71 9.74 13.24
C PHE A 207 -12.87 10.70 12.93
N SER A 208 -12.84 11.31 11.75
CA SER A 208 -13.87 12.22 11.24
C SER A 208 -14.12 12.00 9.75
N VAL A 209 -15.32 12.30 9.27
CA VAL A 209 -15.65 12.26 7.84
C VAL A 209 -14.92 13.39 7.11
N GLU A 210 -14.77 14.53 7.76
CA GLU A 210 -14.07 15.69 7.21
C GLU A 210 -12.60 15.39 6.91
N ALA A 211 -11.92 14.60 7.74
CA ALA A 211 -10.52 14.23 7.52
C ALA A 211 -10.31 13.37 6.26
N ILE A 212 -11.32 12.62 5.82
CA ILE A 212 -11.23 11.81 4.59
C ILE A 212 -11.04 12.69 3.36
N GLY A 213 -11.84 13.76 3.26
CA GLY A 213 -11.83 14.70 2.13
C GLY A 213 -11.01 15.96 2.37
N SER A 214 -10.15 15.98 3.39
CA SER A 214 -9.44 17.19 3.81
C SER A 214 -8.22 17.48 2.95
N ASP A 215 -8.10 18.74 2.50
CA ASP A 215 -6.92 19.28 1.84
C ASP A 215 -5.92 19.92 2.84
N ALA A 216 -6.06 19.61 4.14
CA ALA A 216 -5.12 20.10 5.15
C ALA A 216 -3.72 19.54 4.89
N TRP A 217 -2.73 20.43 4.92
CA TRP A 217 -1.32 20.06 4.78
C TRP A 217 -0.73 19.58 6.11
N PHE A 218 0.28 18.73 6.02
CA PHE A 218 1.05 18.37 7.20
C PHE A 218 1.84 19.60 7.72
N PRO A 219 1.81 19.90 9.04
CA PRO A 219 2.48 21.08 9.58
C PRO A 219 3.97 21.14 9.24
N GLY A 220 4.42 22.23 8.62
CA GLY A 220 5.81 22.43 8.19
C GLY A 220 6.18 21.75 6.87
N ARG A 221 5.18 21.21 6.16
CA ARG A 221 5.28 20.56 4.84
C ARG A 221 4.16 21.06 3.90
N GLU A 222 3.78 22.32 4.05
CA GLU A 222 2.72 22.94 3.25
C GLU A 222 3.03 22.87 1.75
N ASN A 223 2.05 22.43 0.95
CA ASN A 223 2.17 22.16 -0.49
C ASN A 223 3.12 21.02 -0.86
N LYS A 224 3.52 20.17 0.10
CA LYS A 224 4.32 18.99 -0.16
C LYS A 224 3.51 17.70 -0.02
N TRP A 225 2.86 17.50 1.13
CA TRP A 225 1.91 16.40 1.29
C TRP A 225 0.78 16.70 2.28
N HIS A 226 -0.35 16.07 2.06
CA HIS A 226 -1.56 16.16 2.85
C HIS A 226 -1.39 15.48 4.22
N LEU A 227 -2.08 16.01 5.22
CA LEU A 227 -2.05 15.50 6.60
C LEU A 227 -2.87 14.22 6.77
N HIS A 228 -3.97 14.11 6.04
CA HIS A 228 -4.97 13.06 6.22
C HIS A 228 -5.01 12.12 5.01
N PHE A 229 -6.17 11.50 4.78
CA PHE A 229 -6.34 10.42 3.82
C PHE A 229 -5.91 10.79 2.40
N ARG A 230 -6.14 12.05 1.96
CA ARG A 230 -5.70 12.57 0.65
C ARG A 230 -4.19 12.55 0.41
N LEU A 231 -3.38 12.11 1.37
CA LEU A 231 -1.97 11.76 1.14
C LEU A 231 -1.79 10.76 -0.02
N TYR A 232 -2.80 9.92 -0.32
CA TYR A 232 -2.77 9.06 -1.51
C TYR A 232 -2.57 9.87 -2.82
N ARG A 233 -3.07 11.11 -2.89
CA ARG A 233 -2.93 11.99 -4.06
C ARG A 233 -1.49 12.42 -4.25
N ASP A 234 -0.74 12.58 -3.16
CA ASP A 234 0.67 12.96 -3.22
C ASP A 234 1.51 11.82 -3.78
N ALA A 235 1.23 10.57 -3.35
CA ALA A 235 1.86 9.39 -3.92
C ALA A 235 1.55 9.25 -5.42
N LEU A 236 0.30 9.46 -5.82
CA LEU A 236 -0.10 9.45 -7.24
C LEU A 236 0.55 10.57 -8.05
N ALA A 237 0.64 11.79 -7.51
CA ALA A 237 1.32 12.90 -8.16
C ALA A 237 2.83 12.62 -8.32
N LEU A 238 3.46 12.00 -7.32
CA LEU A 238 4.87 11.58 -7.36
C LEU A 238 5.13 10.56 -8.47
N LEU A 239 4.22 9.60 -8.66
CA LEU A 239 4.28 8.61 -9.75
C LEU A 239 4.06 9.27 -11.12
N ALA A 240 3.04 10.11 -11.24
CA ALA A 240 2.75 10.84 -12.47
C ALA A 240 3.91 11.75 -12.91
N ALA A 241 4.58 12.41 -11.97
CA ALA A 241 5.77 13.23 -12.25
C ALA A 241 6.93 12.44 -12.88
N ARG A 242 6.93 11.11 -12.72
CA ARG A 242 7.91 10.18 -13.30
C ARG A 242 7.40 9.47 -14.56
N GLY A 243 6.23 9.86 -15.06
CA GLY A 243 5.57 9.18 -16.17
C GLY A 243 5.06 7.78 -15.82
N ILE A 244 4.97 7.45 -14.52
CA ILE A 244 4.43 6.19 -14.03
C ILE A 244 2.92 6.38 -13.86
N LEU A 245 2.20 6.10 -14.93
CA LEU A 245 0.74 6.06 -14.98
C LEU A 245 0.31 4.64 -15.29
N CYS A 246 -0.98 4.34 -15.18
CA CYS A 246 -1.56 3.09 -15.66
C CYS A 246 -1.08 1.84 -14.92
N ILE A 247 -0.51 2.02 -13.73
CA ILE A 247 -0.17 0.93 -12.81
C ILE A 247 -1.20 0.87 -11.69
N PRO A 248 -1.49 -0.31 -11.14
CA PRO A 248 -2.39 -0.44 -10.01
C PRO A 248 -1.78 0.16 -8.74
N LEU A 249 -2.63 0.86 -7.98
CA LEU A 249 -2.32 1.27 -6.62
C LEU A 249 -3.25 0.60 -5.60
N TYR A 250 -2.70 0.21 -4.45
CA TYR A 250 -3.42 -0.45 -3.37
C TYR A 250 -3.17 0.30 -2.06
N ALA A 251 -4.22 0.80 -1.40
CA ALA A 251 -4.13 1.29 -0.04
C ALA A 251 -4.23 0.11 0.94
N THR A 252 -3.07 -0.47 1.27
CA THR A 252 -2.96 -1.75 1.98
C THR A 252 -3.06 -1.61 3.50
N GLU A 253 -2.93 -0.39 3.99
CA GLU A 253 -3.34 0.01 5.33
C GLU A 253 -4.00 1.38 5.24
N ALA A 254 -5.20 1.51 5.77
CA ALA A 254 -5.92 2.76 5.79
C ALA A 254 -6.71 2.91 7.09
N GLY A 255 -7.33 4.07 7.24
CA GLY A 255 -8.22 4.36 8.35
C GLY A 255 -7.68 5.45 9.25
N SER A 256 -8.09 5.43 10.51
CA SER A 256 -7.77 6.52 11.44
C SER A 256 -6.60 6.12 12.31
N VAL A 257 -5.64 7.02 12.42
CA VAL A 257 -4.55 6.94 13.40
C VAL A 257 -4.46 8.26 14.12
N CYS A 258 -4.04 8.22 15.37
CA CYS A 258 -3.84 9.42 16.17
C CYS A 258 -2.66 9.20 17.13
N ASP A 259 -2.11 10.30 17.64
CA ASP A 259 -1.02 10.24 18.62
C ASP A 259 -1.60 9.92 20.01
N PRO A 260 -1.08 8.91 20.72
CA PRO A 260 -1.56 8.57 22.05
C PRO A 260 -1.45 9.74 23.07
N PRO A 261 -2.36 9.80 24.08
CA PRO A 261 -3.47 8.88 24.30
C PRO A 261 -4.67 9.24 23.43
N CYS A 262 -5.08 8.31 22.57
CA CYS A 262 -6.26 8.46 21.74
C CYS A 262 -6.80 7.06 21.38
N ASP A 263 -8.06 7.03 20.99
CA ASP A 263 -8.71 5.86 20.41
C ASP A 263 -8.77 6.08 18.89
N PRO A 264 -8.04 5.31 18.07
CA PRO A 264 -8.08 5.48 16.61
C PRO A 264 -9.47 5.17 16.06
N TYR A 265 -10.24 4.32 16.74
CA TYR A 265 -11.56 3.88 16.35
C TYR A 265 -12.55 3.91 17.51
N PRO A 266 -13.06 5.11 17.86
CA PRO A 266 -14.11 5.22 18.85
C PRO A 266 -15.34 4.41 18.43
N ASP A 267 -16.09 3.90 19.41
CA ASP A 267 -17.30 3.07 19.23
C ASP A 267 -18.48 3.86 18.62
N LEU A 268 -18.32 4.31 17.38
CA LEU A 268 -19.20 5.23 16.67
C LEU A 268 -19.41 4.79 15.21
N ASP A 269 -20.63 4.95 14.72
CA ASP A 269 -20.97 4.87 13.30
C ASP A 269 -21.23 6.30 12.80
N ILE A 270 -20.20 6.92 12.21
CA ILE A 270 -20.28 8.27 11.67
C ILE A 270 -20.26 8.28 10.14
N GLY A 271 -20.28 7.12 9.49
CA GLY A 271 -20.06 7.00 8.05
C GLY A 271 -18.60 7.23 7.63
N TYR A 272 -17.64 6.95 8.51
CA TYR A 272 -16.21 7.09 8.25
C TYR A 272 -15.76 6.17 7.10
N PHE A 273 -16.12 4.89 7.15
CA PHE A 273 -15.74 3.94 6.10
C PHE A 273 -16.52 4.21 4.81
N VAL A 274 -17.80 4.58 4.91
CA VAL A 274 -18.58 5.06 3.76
C VAL A 274 -17.85 6.19 3.04
N ALA A 275 -17.43 7.23 3.77
CA ALA A 275 -16.72 8.36 3.20
C ALA A 275 -15.37 7.95 2.57
N LEU A 276 -14.62 7.06 3.24
CA LEU A 276 -13.35 6.52 2.75
C LEU A 276 -13.48 5.93 1.34
N TYR A 277 -14.48 5.08 1.11
CA TYR A 277 -14.68 4.44 -0.19
C TYR A 277 -15.34 5.35 -1.22
N GLU A 278 -16.21 6.29 -0.82
CA GLU A 278 -16.73 7.30 -1.75
C GLU A 278 -15.63 8.21 -2.30
N GLU A 279 -14.70 8.66 -1.45
CA GLU A 279 -13.57 9.51 -1.87
C GLU A 279 -12.73 8.82 -2.95
N ILE A 280 -12.42 7.54 -2.77
CA ILE A 280 -11.62 6.77 -3.73
C ILE A 280 -12.42 6.42 -4.99
N HIS A 281 -13.71 6.13 -4.85
CA HIS A 281 -14.57 5.93 -6.01
C HIS A 281 -14.65 7.20 -6.87
N ALA A 282 -14.84 8.37 -6.25
CA ALA A 282 -14.86 9.65 -6.95
C ALA A 282 -13.52 9.91 -7.65
N TRP A 283 -12.38 9.67 -6.97
CA TRP A 283 -11.07 9.77 -7.59
C TRP A 283 -10.94 8.88 -8.84
N ASN A 284 -11.30 7.59 -8.73
CA ASN A 284 -11.19 6.63 -9.83
C ASN A 284 -12.08 6.96 -11.03
N VAL A 285 -13.22 7.62 -10.80
CA VAL A 285 -14.09 8.12 -11.90
C VAL A 285 -13.42 9.26 -12.66
N GLU A 286 -12.67 10.11 -11.96
CA GLU A 286 -12.00 11.29 -12.54
C GLU A 286 -10.61 10.97 -13.12
N HIS A 287 -9.92 9.94 -12.62
CA HIS A 287 -8.53 9.61 -12.92
C HIS A 287 -8.37 8.15 -13.35
N THR A 288 -8.84 7.83 -14.56
CA THR A 288 -8.81 6.45 -15.10
C THR A 288 -7.39 5.94 -15.41
N ASP A 289 -6.39 6.82 -15.39
CA ASP A 289 -4.97 6.53 -15.54
C ASP A 289 -4.23 6.35 -14.20
N GLN A 290 -4.90 6.58 -13.07
CA GLN A 290 -4.34 6.50 -11.71
C GLN A 290 -5.29 5.79 -10.75
N VAL A 291 -5.70 4.58 -11.12
CA VAL A 291 -6.74 3.81 -10.43
C VAL A 291 -6.23 3.16 -9.15
N ILE A 292 -6.98 3.37 -8.07
CA ILE A 292 -6.80 2.70 -6.77
C ILE A 292 -7.74 1.48 -6.71
N ARG A 293 -7.17 0.27 -6.65
CA ARG A 293 -7.93 -0.99 -6.78
C ARG A 293 -8.42 -1.57 -5.47
N ALA A 294 -7.75 -1.25 -4.36
CA ALA A 294 -8.19 -1.65 -3.03
C ALA A 294 -7.87 -0.59 -1.98
N VAL A 295 -8.70 -0.55 -0.94
CA VAL A 295 -8.49 0.17 0.30
C VAL A 295 -8.84 -0.79 1.43
N THR A 296 -7.85 -1.13 2.26
CA THR A 296 -7.99 -2.10 3.34
C THR A 296 -7.72 -1.43 4.69
N PRO A 297 -8.78 -1.08 5.46
CA PRO A 297 -8.62 -0.50 6.78
C PRO A 297 -7.83 -1.42 7.73
N TYR A 298 -6.98 -0.82 8.56
CA TYR A 298 -6.24 -1.50 9.62
C TYR A 298 -6.96 -1.25 10.94
N ARG A 299 -7.54 -2.25 11.64
CA ARG A 299 -7.57 -3.72 11.38
C ARG A 299 -8.84 -4.36 11.96
N TRP A 300 -9.14 -5.62 11.62
CA TRP A 300 -10.32 -6.29 12.15
C TRP A 300 -10.18 -6.75 13.60
N THR A 301 -9.05 -7.40 13.92
CA THR A 301 -8.88 -8.10 15.20
C THR A 301 -8.16 -7.27 16.24
N LEU A 302 -8.42 -7.58 17.52
CA LEU A 302 -7.70 -6.98 18.64
C LEU A 302 -6.25 -7.46 18.63
N ASN A 303 -5.34 -6.54 18.36
CA ASN A 303 -3.92 -6.76 18.47
C ASN A 303 -3.24 -5.44 18.79
N ASP A 304 -2.47 -5.45 19.86
CA ASP A 304 -1.56 -4.36 20.15
C ASP A 304 -0.36 -4.51 19.20
N ASP A 305 -0.18 -3.53 18.32
CA ASP A 305 1.03 -3.38 17.49
C ASP A 305 2.24 -2.90 18.32
N GLY A 306 2.09 -2.80 19.65
CA GLY A 306 3.07 -2.27 20.59
C GLY A 306 2.96 -0.76 20.78
N SER A 307 2.05 -0.09 20.07
CA SER A 307 1.81 1.35 20.22
C SER A 307 0.89 1.69 21.40
N GLY A 308 0.21 0.69 21.97
CA GLY A 308 -0.83 0.90 22.99
C GLY A 308 -2.13 1.47 22.42
N ARG A 309 -2.33 1.46 21.09
CA ARG A 309 -3.58 1.79 20.40
C ARG A 309 -4.36 0.51 20.12
N ASP A 310 -5.69 0.57 20.20
CA ASP A 310 -6.56 -0.53 19.78
C ASP A 310 -7.19 -0.18 18.44
N PHE A 311 -6.78 -0.88 17.39
CA PHE A 311 -7.29 -0.68 16.04
C PHE A 311 -8.46 -1.63 15.69
N CYS A 312 -9.05 -2.32 16.67
CA CYS A 312 -10.02 -3.40 16.44
C CYS A 312 -11.39 -2.91 15.93
N ILE A 313 -11.56 -2.85 14.60
CA ILE A 313 -12.84 -2.55 13.95
C ILE A 313 -13.89 -3.61 14.30
N GLY A 314 -13.51 -4.90 14.32
CA GLY A 314 -14.41 -6.02 14.60
C GLY A 314 -14.92 -6.07 16.05
N CYS A 315 -14.33 -5.27 16.95
CA CYS A 315 -14.70 -5.20 18.36
C CYS A 315 -15.86 -4.21 18.63
N SER A 316 -16.24 -3.39 17.64
CA SER A 316 -17.28 -2.36 17.76
C SER A 316 -18.45 -2.65 16.82
N ALA A 317 -19.65 -2.83 17.37
CA ALA A 317 -20.85 -3.02 16.56
C ALA A 317 -21.19 -1.81 15.65
N PRO A 318 -21.07 -0.55 16.12
CA PRO A 318 -21.13 0.64 15.27
C PRO A 318 -20.13 0.65 14.11
N LEU A 319 -18.84 0.38 14.34
CA LEU A 319 -17.85 0.36 13.25
C LEU A 319 -18.12 -0.75 12.24
N VAL A 320 -18.53 -1.92 12.71
CA VAL A 320 -18.96 -3.02 11.84
C VAL A 320 -20.20 -2.64 11.02
N ALA A 321 -21.12 -1.85 11.57
CA ALA A 321 -22.29 -1.35 10.84
C ALA A 321 -21.88 -0.36 9.74
N ASP A 322 -20.99 0.59 10.03
CA ASP A 322 -20.43 1.52 9.05
C ASP A 322 -19.73 0.77 7.90
N MET A 323 -18.88 -0.21 8.23
CA MET A 323 -18.23 -1.05 7.23
C MET A 323 -19.24 -1.82 6.36
N ARG A 324 -20.33 -2.36 6.94
CA ARG A 324 -21.40 -3.00 6.15
C ARG A 324 -22.10 -2.01 5.21
N ASN A 325 -22.35 -0.79 5.68
CA ASN A 325 -22.94 0.26 4.84
C ASN A 325 -22.02 0.60 3.66
N ALA A 326 -20.72 0.68 3.91
CA ALA A 326 -19.69 0.87 2.89
C ALA A 326 -19.66 -0.26 1.85
N VAL A 327 -19.71 -1.53 2.28
CA VAL A 327 -19.75 -2.68 1.36
C VAL A 327 -21.04 -2.68 0.52
N ALA A 328 -22.18 -2.35 1.14
CA ALA A 328 -23.48 -2.30 0.48
C ALA A 328 -23.53 -1.27 -0.67
N MET A 329 -22.66 -0.26 -0.67
CA MET A 329 -22.52 0.69 -1.78
C MET A 329 -21.95 0.05 -3.05
N GLY A 330 -21.25 -1.08 -2.92
CA GLY A 330 -20.71 -1.82 -4.06
C GLY A 330 -19.71 -1.03 -4.90
N ARG A 331 -18.93 -0.12 -4.29
CA ARG A 331 -17.97 0.70 -5.03
C ARG A 331 -16.92 -0.15 -5.71
N ARG A 332 -16.78 0.05 -7.02
CA ARG A 332 -15.90 -0.68 -7.90
C ARG A 332 -14.87 0.24 -8.54
N TRP A 333 -13.76 -0.36 -8.91
CA TRP A 333 -12.85 0.18 -9.91
C TRP A 333 -13.15 -0.51 -11.23
N ASP A 334 -13.00 0.22 -12.33
CA ASP A 334 -13.13 -0.35 -13.66
C ASP A 334 -11.76 -0.38 -14.33
N ASP A 335 -11.43 -1.49 -14.99
CA ASP A 335 -10.26 -1.62 -15.85
C ASP A 335 -10.53 -0.96 -17.22
N LEU A 336 -11.12 0.24 -17.22
CA LEU A 336 -11.33 1.04 -18.43
C LEU A 336 -9.98 1.61 -18.86
N SER A 337 -9.13 0.68 -19.28
CA SER A 337 -7.86 0.76 -19.93
C SER A 337 -7.24 2.15 -20.00
N CYS A 338 -5.98 2.20 -19.60
CA CYS A 338 -4.98 2.93 -20.37
C CYS A 338 -4.89 2.39 -21.81
N SER A 339 -5.98 2.54 -22.57
CA SER A 339 -5.93 2.55 -24.01
C SER A 339 -5.24 3.86 -24.34
N SER A 340 -3.92 3.82 -24.43
CA SER A 340 -3.22 4.72 -25.31
C SER A 340 -3.91 4.61 -26.67
N GLN A 341 -4.82 5.55 -26.97
CA GLN A 341 -4.83 6.05 -28.32
C GLN A 341 -3.44 6.67 -28.48
N PRO A 342 -2.57 6.13 -29.35
CA PRO A 342 -1.42 6.91 -29.77
C PRO A 342 -2.02 8.21 -30.29
N GLY A 343 -1.65 9.35 -29.71
CA GLY A 343 -2.04 10.63 -30.25
C GLY A 343 -1.71 10.61 -31.73
N GLU A 344 -2.74 10.61 -32.57
CA GLU A 344 -2.60 10.94 -33.97
C GLU A 344 -1.82 12.25 -34.02
N ASP A 345 -0.71 12.20 -34.75
CA ASP A 345 0.21 13.29 -35.03
C ASP A 345 -0.44 14.68 -34.86
N ALA A 346 -0.14 15.32 -33.73
CA ALA A 346 -0.17 16.77 -33.66
C ALA A 346 0.89 17.24 -34.65
N GLY A 347 0.44 17.53 -35.88
CA GLY A 347 1.28 17.85 -37.03
C GLY A 347 2.39 18.81 -36.64
N ALA A 348 3.62 18.40 -36.93
CA ALA A 348 4.78 19.26 -36.88
C ALA A 348 4.49 20.55 -37.65
N PRO A 349 4.65 21.75 -37.04
CA PRO A 349 4.69 22.96 -37.82
C PRO A 349 5.94 22.92 -38.68
N ALA A 350 5.72 23.09 -39.98
CA ALA A 350 6.75 23.15 -41.00
C ALA A 350 7.83 24.20 -40.70
N ASP A 351 9.06 23.82 -41.02
CA ASP A 351 10.21 24.63 -41.42
C ASP A 351 10.00 26.14 -41.50
N ALA A 352 10.74 26.87 -40.66
CA ALA A 352 11.26 28.19 -41.01
C ALA A 352 12.73 28.26 -40.59
N GLY A 353 13.61 28.16 -41.59
CA GLY A 353 15.05 28.36 -41.48
C GLY A 353 15.45 29.84 -41.26
N PRO A 354 16.76 30.15 -41.39
CA PRO A 354 17.51 30.88 -40.37
C PRO A 354 17.68 32.37 -40.66
N GLY A 355 17.80 33.17 -39.61
CA GLY A 355 18.21 34.58 -39.67
C GLY A 355 19.11 34.93 -38.49
N GLY A 356 20.40 35.11 -38.76
CA GLY A 356 21.37 35.65 -37.81
C GLY A 356 21.20 37.16 -37.62
N ASP A 357 21.65 37.67 -36.48
CA ASP A 357 22.84 38.52 -36.37
C ASP A 357 22.86 39.35 -35.07
N ALA A 358 24.08 39.49 -34.55
CA ALA A 358 24.64 40.61 -33.79
C ALA A 358 24.15 40.91 -32.36
N ALA A 359 25.06 40.62 -31.41
CA ALA A 359 25.29 41.42 -30.20
C ALA A 359 25.85 42.83 -30.58
N PRO A 360 25.85 43.87 -29.72
CA PRO A 360 26.73 43.91 -28.53
C PRO A 360 26.23 44.73 -27.33
N GLY A 361 26.95 44.66 -26.20
CA GLY A 361 27.17 45.84 -25.34
C GLY A 361 26.90 45.70 -23.85
N ALA A 362 27.98 45.74 -23.08
CA ALA A 362 28.09 45.86 -21.63
C ALA A 362 27.26 46.98 -20.98
N ASP A 363 26.90 46.80 -19.70
CA ASP A 363 27.13 47.86 -18.69
C ASP A 363 27.24 47.30 -17.26
N ALA A 364 27.99 48.02 -16.43
CA ALA A 364 28.54 47.63 -15.16
C ALA A 364 27.81 48.25 -13.95
N GLY A 365 27.52 47.41 -12.94
CA GLY A 365 27.41 47.76 -11.51
C GLY A 365 26.15 48.52 -11.04
N PRO A 366 25.98 48.75 -9.71
CA PRO A 366 26.78 48.29 -8.57
C PRO A 366 25.99 47.43 -7.54
N ARG A 367 26.76 46.78 -6.66
CA ARG A 367 26.31 46.11 -5.42
C ARG A 367 25.76 47.14 -4.40
N PRO A 368 24.79 46.75 -3.55
CA PRO A 368 24.66 47.34 -2.22
C PRO A 368 24.96 46.33 -1.10
N ASP A 369 25.53 46.91 -0.05
CA ASP A 369 26.02 46.34 1.18
C ASP A 369 24.94 45.61 2.00
N ALA A 370 25.27 44.42 2.50
CA ALA A 370 24.53 43.76 3.56
C ALA A 370 25.14 44.17 4.91
N GLY A 371 24.49 45.14 5.56
CA GLY A 371 24.69 45.50 6.95
C GLY A 371 24.06 44.47 7.88
N GLY A 372 24.74 44.22 9.00
CA GLY A 372 24.43 43.17 9.96
C GLY A 372 23.16 43.40 10.79
N GLY A 373 22.69 42.30 11.35
CA GLY A 373 21.61 42.25 12.33
C GLY A 373 21.73 40.94 13.11
N ASP A 374 22.48 41.00 14.21
CA ASP A 374 22.48 40.01 15.28
C ASP A 374 21.06 39.75 15.76
N ALA A 375 20.61 38.50 15.67
CA ALA A 375 19.47 37.99 16.42
C ALA A 375 19.89 36.72 17.15
N SER A 376 20.22 36.93 18.40
CA SER A 376 20.54 35.95 19.44
C SER A 376 19.39 34.95 19.65
N VAL A 377 19.68 33.68 19.41
CA VAL A 377 18.82 32.54 19.81
C VAL A 377 19.18 32.12 21.25
N PRO A 378 18.21 31.98 22.17
CA PRO A 378 18.49 31.61 23.54
C PRO A 378 18.83 30.11 23.65
N THR A 379 19.98 29.83 24.25
CA THR A 379 20.37 28.51 24.75
C THR A 379 19.52 28.15 25.97
N GLY A 380 18.85 27.00 25.91
CA GLY A 380 17.94 26.55 26.95
C GLY A 380 17.89 25.03 27.13
N LYS A 381 18.85 24.53 27.91
CA LYS A 381 18.79 23.36 28.81
C LYS A 381 18.52 21.96 28.21
N ALA A 382 19.61 21.19 28.24
CA ALA A 382 19.62 19.74 28.33
C ALA A 382 18.70 19.21 29.44
N SER A 383 17.88 18.22 29.09
CA SER A 383 17.27 17.29 30.03
C SER A 383 17.68 15.89 29.59
N THR A 384 18.61 15.31 30.33
CA THR A 384 18.91 13.88 30.35
C THR A 384 17.81 13.16 31.11
N THR A 385 17.09 12.23 30.50
CA THR A 385 16.52 11.07 31.22
C THR A 385 16.19 9.90 30.28
N SER A 386 16.77 8.75 30.64
CA SER A 386 16.29 7.38 30.46
C SER A 386 15.81 6.93 29.08
N GLY A 387 16.72 6.29 28.34
CA GLY A 387 16.37 5.31 27.32
C GLY A 387 15.77 4.06 27.96
N CYS A 388 14.67 3.58 27.37
CA CYS A 388 14.20 2.22 27.59
C CYS A 388 14.98 1.29 26.66
N SER A 389 15.85 0.45 27.22
CA SER A 389 16.43 -0.67 26.47
C SER A 389 15.51 -1.88 26.61
N CYS A 390 14.86 -2.30 25.53
CA CYS A 390 14.27 -3.62 25.46
C CYS A 390 15.39 -4.66 25.29
N ARG A 391 15.76 -5.29 26.40
CA ARG A 391 16.68 -6.44 26.40
C ARG A 391 15.83 -7.70 26.24
N ALA A 392 15.77 -8.25 25.03
CA ALA A 392 15.24 -9.58 24.81
C ALA A 392 16.25 -10.61 25.32
N GLU A 393 15.91 -11.30 26.42
CA GLU A 393 16.66 -12.48 26.86
C GLU A 393 16.32 -13.67 25.96
N LEU A 394 17.27 -14.03 25.10
CA LEU A 394 17.30 -15.29 24.37
C LEU A 394 17.59 -16.43 25.35
N GLY A 395 16.56 -17.18 25.75
CA GLY A 395 16.69 -18.46 26.42
C GLY A 395 17.03 -19.56 25.41
N GLN A 396 18.26 -20.07 25.43
CA GLN A 396 18.63 -21.31 24.74
C GLN A 396 18.17 -22.57 25.52
N PRO A 397 17.91 -23.70 24.83
CA PRO A 397 17.35 -24.90 25.42
C PRO A 397 18.43 -25.80 26.01
N SER A 398 18.10 -26.55 27.07
CA SER A 398 18.92 -27.65 27.57
C SER A 398 18.05 -28.84 27.94
N GLY A 399 18.18 -29.91 27.17
CA GLY A 399 18.44 -31.25 27.69
C GLY A 399 17.35 -31.96 28.51
N LEU A 400 16.62 -32.84 27.82
CA LEU A 400 16.57 -34.28 28.09
C LEU A 400 16.43 -34.73 29.58
N LEU A 401 15.24 -35.18 29.97
CA LEU A 401 15.14 -36.37 30.82
C LEU A 401 13.85 -37.17 30.56
N LEU A 402 14.10 -38.43 30.23
CA LEU A 402 13.20 -39.53 29.96
C LEU A 402 12.60 -40.04 31.28
N VAL A 403 11.27 -40.15 31.43
CA VAL A 403 10.65 -41.21 32.23
C VAL A 403 9.34 -41.68 31.58
N LEU A 404 9.31 -42.98 31.36
CA LEU A 404 8.25 -43.83 30.84
C LEU A 404 6.96 -43.84 31.69
N SER A 405 5.85 -44.04 30.97
CA SER A 405 4.73 -44.96 31.27
C SER A 405 3.84 -44.69 32.50
N LEU A 406 2.54 -44.48 32.24
CA LEU A 406 1.54 -45.55 32.38
C LEU A 406 0.13 -45.11 31.92
N ILE A 407 -0.40 -45.93 31.02
CA ILE A 407 -1.81 -46.12 30.69
C ILE A 407 -2.63 -46.35 31.97
N THR A 408 -3.84 -45.78 32.08
CA THR A 408 -5.11 -46.50 32.32
C THR A 408 -6.31 -45.54 32.35
N ALA A 409 -7.32 -45.87 31.55
CA ALA A 409 -8.64 -45.27 31.51
C ALA A 409 -9.55 -45.77 32.66
N CYS A 410 -10.46 -44.92 33.16
CA CYS A 410 -11.82 -45.24 33.65
C CYS A 410 -12.53 -43.90 33.96
N ARG A 411 -13.53 -43.45 33.21
CA ARG A 411 -14.96 -43.81 33.28
C ARG A 411 -15.49 -43.96 34.72
N GLY A 412 -16.40 -43.05 35.11
CA GLY A 412 -17.60 -43.46 35.85
C GLY A 412 -17.99 -42.69 37.13
N MET A 413 -19.01 -41.84 36.96
CA MET A 413 -20.21 -41.73 37.82
C MET A 413 -20.19 -40.99 39.16
N ARG A 414 -21.16 -40.05 39.21
CA ARG A 414 -22.18 -39.79 40.26
C ARG A 414 -21.72 -39.14 41.57
N GLY A 415 -22.24 -37.92 41.76
CA GLY A 415 -23.40 -37.75 42.64
C GLY A 415 -23.25 -36.80 43.82
N ARG A 416 -24.10 -35.75 43.79
CA ARG A 416 -24.75 -35.07 44.93
C ARG A 416 -23.88 -34.69 46.14
N ARG A 417 -23.66 -33.39 46.34
CA ARG A 417 -24.57 -32.51 47.11
C ARG A 417 -24.30 -31.06 46.73
#